data_AF-R6H8C1-F1
#
_entry.id   AF-R6H8C1-F1
#
_cell.length_a   1.000
_cell.length_b   1.000
_cell.length_c   1.000
_cell.angle_alpha   90.00
_cell.angle_beta   90.00
_cell.angle_gamma   90.00
#
_symmetry.space_group_name_H-M   'P 1'
#
loop_
_entity.id
_entity.type
_entity.pdbx_description
1 polymer ?
#
loop_
_entity_poly.entity_id
_entity_poly.type
_entity_poly.pdbx_seq_one_letter_code
_entity_poly.pdbx_strand_id
1 'polypeptide(L)'
;MAVYSPEKTDAVARCQARKLAKGGDAAFAKACGEYARNDAFRSLNETIIANVGRDKDKGARFARVPTGFETCTFCLMLASRGAVYYSRKTAREWRHFHRNCDCKVVPRFEKDPLAVLVEGHNPREAYEVWKKLKAIDETVDASGFVKNALKNRVVGRNGVINKESGAHPWKKEFKTAELVSMFGINVPFLKEKPPSKTPDAYLDDELFEFKIPEGFNEKTVKNQLKNSAGKGTGNLLISNVACDASDIEMINAIDEFIKDERYVGEFLDITRILFVGKQGSLREYKR
;
A
#
# COMPACT_ATOMS: atom_id res chain seq x y z
N MET A 1 11.87 32.21 11.79
CA MET A 1 10.56 31.71 12.27
C MET A 1 10.81 30.34 12.88
N ALA A 2 10.51 30.16 14.17
CA ALA A 2 10.56 28.84 14.77
C ALA A 2 9.54 27.93 14.08
N VAL A 3 9.91 26.68 13.82
CA VAL A 3 9.02 25.68 13.20
C VAL A 3 7.88 25.30 14.15
N TYR A 4 8.16 25.40 15.46
CA TYR A 4 7.21 25.14 16.54
C TYR A 4 6.25 26.31 16.76
N SER A 5 4.96 26.01 16.84
CA SER A 5 3.89 26.95 17.20
C SER A 5 3.01 26.28 18.25
N PRO A 6 3.00 26.77 19.50
CA PRO A 6 2.20 26.21 20.59
C PRO A 6 0.72 26.10 20.21
N GLU A 7 0.18 27.11 19.54
CA GLU A 7 -1.22 27.17 19.08
C GLU A 7 -1.56 26.05 18.08
N LYS A 8 -0.67 25.79 17.10
CA LYS A 8 -0.87 24.71 16.14
C LYS A 8 -0.75 23.34 16.80
N THR A 9 0.18 23.19 17.73
CA THR A 9 0.34 21.95 18.50
C THR A 9 -0.87 21.69 19.39
N ASP A 10 -1.40 22.71 20.09
CA ASP A 10 -2.61 22.60 20.90
C ASP A 10 -3.84 22.25 20.04
N ALA A 11 -4.03 22.91 18.90
CA ALA A 11 -5.12 22.60 17.98
C ALA A 11 -5.09 21.15 17.48
N VAL A 12 -3.90 20.62 17.17
CA VAL A 12 -3.74 19.22 16.78
C VAL A 12 -3.97 18.30 17.97
N ALA A 13 -3.44 18.59 19.15
CA ALA A 13 -3.67 17.80 20.36
C ALA A 13 -5.16 17.67 20.69
N ARG A 14 -5.92 18.77 20.64
CA ARG A 14 -7.38 18.78 20.81
C ARG A 14 -8.10 17.97 19.74
N CYS A 15 -7.66 18.04 18.49
CA CYS A 15 -8.20 17.24 17.40
C CYS A 15 -7.95 15.74 17.61
N GLN A 16 -6.74 15.37 18.02
CA GLN A 16 -6.40 13.96 18.30
C GLN A 16 -7.11 13.45 19.55
N ALA A 17 -7.37 14.28 20.57
CA ALA A 17 -8.12 13.89 21.76
C ALA A 17 -9.54 13.39 21.42
N ARG A 18 -10.14 13.85 20.31
CA ARG A 18 -11.41 13.28 19.81
C ARG A 18 -11.28 11.83 19.34
N LYS A 19 -10.08 11.38 18.98
CA LYS A 19 -9.80 9.97 18.65
C LYS A 19 -9.68 9.10 19.89
N LEU A 20 -9.26 9.64 21.03
CA LEU A 20 -9.31 8.93 22.31
C LEU A 20 -10.75 8.49 22.61
N ALA A 21 -11.72 9.40 22.40
CA ALA A 21 -13.14 9.11 22.60
C ALA A 21 -13.74 8.09 21.61
N LYS A 22 -13.07 7.78 20.47
CA LYS A 22 -13.60 6.91 19.41
C LYS A 22 -12.81 5.61 19.19
N GLY A 23 -11.53 5.59 19.50
CA GLY A 23 -10.61 4.49 19.19
C GLY A 23 -9.70 4.06 20.35
N GLY A 24 -9.92 4.61 21.55
CA GLY A 24 -9.19 4.27 22.77
C GLY A 24 -7.73 4.75 22.79
N ASP A 25 -7.03 4.37 23.85
CA ASP A 25 -5.70 4.87 24.20
C ASP A 25 -4.64 4.54 23.14
N ALA A 26 -4.70 3.34 22.55
CA ALA A 26 -3.74 2.90 21.53
C ALA A 26 -3.83 3.74 20.24
N ALA A 27 -5.04 4.03 19.77
CA ALA A 27 -5.25 4.86 18.58
C ALA A 27 -4.82 6.32 18.82
N PHE A 28 -5.06 6.83 20.03
CA PHE A 28 -4.61 8.16 20.45
C PHE A 28 -3.08 8.24 20.53
N ALA A 29 -2.44 7.30 21.21
CA ALA A 29 -0.98 7.23 21.33
C ALA A 29 -0.29 7.15 19.96
N LYS A 30 -0.81 6.32 19.05
CA LYS A 30 -0.33 6.25 17.65
C LYS A 30 -0.44 7.60 16.95
N ALA A 31 -1.57 8.29 17.09
CA ALA A 31 -1.78 9.59 16.46
C ALA A 31 -0.85 10.68 17.01
N CYS A 32 -0.60 10.69 18.32
CA CYS A 32 0.38 11.58 18.95
C CYS A 32 1.80 11.29 18.47
N GLY A 33 2.21 10.03 18.44
CA GLY A 33 3.53 9.61 17.98
C GLY A 33 3.78 9.99 16.51
N GLU A 34 2.79 9.77 15.65
CA GLU A 34 2.87 10.18 14.25
C GLU A 34 2.98 11.71 14.09
N TYR A 35 2.25 12.49 14.88
CA TYR A 35 2.33 13.95 14.83
C TYR A 35 3.73 14.43 15.25
N ALA A 36 4.24 13.95 16.38
CA ALA A 36 5.56 14.28 16.88
C ALA A 36 6.66 13.92 15.85
N ARG A 37 6.57 12.72 15.26
CA ARG A 37 7.46 12.29 14.18
C ARG A 37 7.38 13.25 12.98
N ASN A 38 6.19 13.52 12.48
CA ASN A 38 6.01 14.38 11.30
C ASN A 38 6.51 15.80 11.55
N ASP A 39 6.30 16.34 12.74
CA ASP A 39 6.78 17.68 13.10
C ASP A 39 8.31 17.74 13.18
N ALA A 40 8.95 16.74 13.81
CA ALA A 40 10.40 16.65 13.86
C ALA A 40 11.03 16.55 12.47
N PHE A 41 10.51 15.68 11.60
CA PHE A 41 11.00 15.53 10.22
C PHE A 41 10.79 16.80 9.40
N ARG A 42 9.65 17.47 9.58
CA ARG A 42 9.37 18.75 8.95
C ARG A 42 10.38 19.79 9.40
N SER A 43 10.60 19.94 10.70
CA SER A 43 11.53 20.93 11.28
C SER A 43 12.96 20.82 10.75
N LEU A 44 13.46 19.59 10.63
CA LEU A 44 14.75 19.32 10.00
C LEU A 44 14.77 19.80 8.53
N ASN A 45 13.76 19.41 7.75
CA ASN A 45 13.65 19.83 6.36
C ASN A 45 13.53 21.37 6.23
N GLU A 46 12.80 22.04 7.12
CA GLU A 46 12.62 23.49 7.11
C GLU A 46 13.96 24.23 7.27
N THR A 47 14.81 23.76 8.18
CA THR A 47 16.12 24.34 8.46
C THR A 47 17.02 24.28 7.23
N ILE A 48 17.08 23.12 6.57
CA ILE A 48 17.88 22.92 5.36
C ILE A 48 17.36 23.80 4.22
N ILE A 49 16.04 23.84 4.00
CA ILE A 49 15.44 24.70 2.98
C ILE A 49 15.78 26.18 3.23
N ALA A 50 15.73 26.63 4.48
CA ALA A 50 16.05 28.02 4.83
C ALA A 50 17.52 28.36 4.53
N ASN A 51 18.46 27.45 4.82
CA ASN A 51 19.87 27.66 4.53
C ASN A 51 20.16 27.63 3.02
N VAL A 52 19.59 26.67 2.28
CA VAL A 52 19.70 26.62 0.82
C VAL A 52 19.14 27.90 0.18
N GLY A 53 18.03 28.43 0.69
CA GLY A 53 17.47 29.69 0.22
C GLY A 53 18.40 30.89 0.43
N ARG A 54 19.20 30.90 1.50
CA ARG A 54 20.20 31.95 1.77
C ARG A 54 21.42 31.82 0.84
N ASP A 55 21.86 30.60 0.59
CA ASP A 55 23.05 30.33 -0.24
C ASP A 55 22.73 30.09 -1.72
N LYS A 56 21.51 30.38 -2.18
CA LYS A 56 21.07 30.16 -3.57
C LYS A 56 21.98 30.82 -4.61
N ASP A 57 22.50 32.01 -4.30
CA ASP A 57 23.35 32.80 -5.21
C ASP A 57 24.78 32.23 -5.27
N LYS A 58 25.14 31.37 -4.31
CA LYS A 58 26.36 30.55 -4.30
C LYS A 58 26.17 29.19 -4.98
N GLY A 59 25.02 28.97 -5.63
CA GLY A 59 24.70 27.74 -6.33
C GLY A 59 24.04 26.66 -5.45
N ALA A 60 23.65 26.97 -4.21
CA ALA A 60 22.96 25.99 -3.36
C ALA A 60 21.58 25.64 -3.93
N ARG A 61 21.31 24.35 -4.04
CA ARG A 61 20.02 23.75 -4.39
C ARG A 61 19.71 22.62 -3.42
N PHE A 62 18.49 22.11 -3.45
CA PHE A 62 18.15 20.87 -2.75
C PHE A 62 17.32 19.94 -3.62
N ALA A 63 17.35 18.66 -3.26
CA ALA A 63 16.44 17.66 -3.76
C ALA A 63 15.59 17.09 -2.63
N ARG A 64 14.51 16.39 -3.01
CA ARG A 64 13.77 15.52 -2.10
C ARG A 64 14.32 14.11 -2.22
N VAL A 65 14.59 13.47 -1.11
CA VAL A 65 15.14 12.11 -1.05
C VAL A 65 14.19 11.27 -0.19
N PRO A 66 13.44 10.32 -0.76
CA PRO A 66 12.63 9.40 0.02
C PRO A 66 13.50 8.49 0.89
N THR A 67 13.04 8.13 2.09
CA THR A 67 13.80 7.28 3.01
C THR A 67 13.41 5.81 2.97
N GLY A 68 12.44 5.44 2.12
CA GLY A 68 12.06 4.05 1.87
C GLY A 68 11.02 3.45 2.83
N PHE A 69 10.63 4.13 3.91
CA PHE A 69 9.59 3.62 4.82
C PHE A 69 8.19 3.84 4.24
N GLU A 70 7.90 5.05 3.73
CA GLU A 70 6.60 5.42 3.18
C GLU A 70 6.77 6.41 2.02
N THR A 71 7.05 5.89 0.83
CA THR A 71 7.33 6.72 -0.35
C THR A 71 6.15 6.77 -1.31
N CYS A 72 5.38 7.87 -1.26
CA CYS A 72 4.25 8.05 -2.17
C CYS A 72 4.70 8.47 -3.59
N THR A 73 3.81 8.30 -4.57
CA THR A 73 4.02 8.70 -5.97
C THR A 73 4.44 10.17 -6.11
N PHE A 74 3.85 11.08 -5.31
CA PHE A 74 4.20 12.50 -5.33
C PHE A 74 5.62 12.77 -4.83
N CYS A 75 6.08 12.06 -3.79
CA CYS A 75 7.44 12.20 -3.27
C CYS A 75 8.47 11.73 -4.30
N LEU A 76 8.23 10.59 -4.97
CA LEU A 76 9.10 10.11 -6.04
C LEU A 76 9.16 11.06 -7.24
N MET A 77 8.01 11.66 -7.59
CA MET A 77 7.96 12.70 -8.61
C MET A 77 8.86 13.90 -8.26
N LEU A 78 8.85 14.34 -7.00
CA LEU A 78 9.71 15.44 -6.58
C LEU A 78 11.18 15.02 -6.54
N ALA A 79 11.45 13.80 -6.10
CA ALA A 79 12.80 13.23 -5.99
C ALA A 79 13.46 13.04 -7.35
N SER A 80 12.69 12.61 -8.36
CA SER A 80 13.18 12.34 -9.70
C SER A 80 13.69 13.59 -10.43
N ARG A 81 13.37 14.79 -9.93
CA ARG A 81 13.88 16.04 -10.50
C ARG A 81 15.30 16.38 -10.06
N GLY A 82 15.83 15.70 -9.04
CA GLY A 82 17.14 15.98 -8.48
C GLY A 82 17.22 17.32 -7.74
N ALA A 83 18.43 17.85 -7.63
CA ALA A 83 18.72 19.09 -6.89
C ALA A 83 18.40 20.35 -7.72
N VAL A 84 17.11 20.65 -7.84
CA VAL A 84 16.60 21.80 -8.64
C VAL A 84 15.89 22.86 -7.79
N TYR A 85 15.69 22.62 -6.50
CA TYR A 85 14.87 23.48 -5.66
C TYR A 85 15.71 24.46 -4.85
N TYR A 86 15.22 25.70 -4.70
CA TYR A 86 15.88 26.77 -3.91
C TYR A 86 15.03 27.24 -2.73
N SER A 87 13.76 26.85 -2.70
CA SER A 87 12.78 27.25 -1.68
C SER A 87 11.56 26.33 -1.72
N ARG A 88 10.70 26.38 -0.70
CA ARG A 88 9.40 25.66 -0.70
C ARG A 88 8.56 25.98 -1.94
N LYS A 89 8.55 27.25 -2.37
CA LYS A 89 7.76 27.72 -3.52
C LYS A 89 8.21 27.04 -4.81
N THR A 90 9.52 26.88 -5.01
CA THR A 90 10.09 26.22 -6.20
C THR A 90 9.91 24.70 -6.16
N ALA A 91 9.77 24.11 -4.97
CA ALA A 91 9.40 22.71 -4.78
C ALA A 91 7.89 22.41 -4.94
N ARG A 92 7.08 23.37 -5.41
CA ARG A 92 5.62 23.28 -5.53
C ARG A 92 4.93 22.83 -4.23
N GLU A 93 5.37 23.35 -3.08
CA GLU A 93 4.73 23.10 -1.78
C GLU A 93 3.62 24.12 -1.49
N TRP A 94 2.38 23.81 -1.91
CA TRP A 94 1.21 24.22 -1.13
C TRP A 94 0.89 23.10 -0.13
N ARG A 95 1.62 23.04 0.99
CA ARG A 95 1.23 22.25 2.20
C ARG A 95 0.89 20.76 2.03
N HIS A 96 1.19 20.12 0.89
CA HIS A 96 0.90 18.70 0.65
C HIS A 96 1.94 17.77 1.30
N PHE A 97 2.14 17.90 2.62
CA PHE A 97 2.65 16.79 3.40
C PHE A 97 1.46 15.90 3.71
N HIS A 98 1.37 14.74 3.06
CA HIS A 98 0.42 13.73 3.49
C HIS A 98 0.89 13.11 4.81
N ARG A 99 -0.05 12.50 5.54
CA ARG A 99 0.27 11.74 6.75
C ARG A 99 1.34 10.68 6.40
N ASN A 100 2.38 10.58 7.21
CA ASN A 100 3.51 9.66 7.05
C ASN A 100 4.49 9.96 5.90
N CYS A 101 4.49 11.16 5.34
CA CYS A 101 5.56 11.58 4.43
C CYS A 101 6.91 11.57 5.15
N ASP A 102 7.85 10.75 4.68
CA ASP A 102 9.16 10.52 5.32
C ASP A 102 10.34 11.17 4.56
N CYS A 103 10.09 11.73 3.38
CA CYS A 103 11.16 12.25 2.53
C CYS A 103 11.95 13.39 3.19
N LYS A 104 13.26 13.36 2.94
CA LYS A 104 14.24 14.33 3.44
C LYS A 104 14.58 15.35 2.38
N VAL A 105 15.03 16.51 2.84
CA VAL A 105 15.62 17.54 1.99
C VAL A 105 17.13 17.41 2.08
N VAL A 106 17.79 17.24 0.93
CA VAL A 106 19.25 17.11 0.86
C VAL A 106 19.81 18.26 0.03
N PRO A 107 20.69 19.11 0.61
CA PRO A 107 21.30 20.22 -0.09
C PRO A 107 22.43 19.76 -1.03
N ARG A 108 22.69 20.51 -2.10
CA ARG A 108 23.82 20.30 -3.01
C ARG A 108 24.25 21.60 -3.67
N PHE A 109 25.53 21.68 -4.01
CA PHE A 109 26.18 22.79 -4.71
C PHE A 109 26.68 22.44 -6.12
N GLU A 110 26.56 21.18 -6.51
CA GLU A 110 26.99 20.72 -7.83
C GLU A 110 26.08 21.25 -8.95
N LYS A 111 26.67 21.44 -10.13
CA LYS A 111 25.98 22.02 -11.28
C LYS A 111 24.98 21.05 -11.92
N ASP A 112 25.31 19.75 -11.98
CA ASP A 112 24.40 18.73 -12.50
C ASP A 112 23.29 18.45 -11.47
N PRO A 113 22.03 18.79 -11.78
CA PRO A 113 20.91 18.56 -10.87
C PRO A 113 20.62 17.08 -10.66
N LEU A 114 20.97 16.21 -11.63
CA LEU A 114 20.62 14.78 -11.63
C LEU A 114 21.75 13.90 -11.10
N ALA A 115 22.88 14.48 -10.71
CA ALA A 115 23.96 13.71 -10.13
C ALA A 115 23.45 12.99 -8.86
N VAL A 116 24.02 11.83 -8.55
CA VAL A 116 23.65 11.05 -7.35
C VAL A 116 24.00 11.88 -6.12
N LEU A 117 23.00 12.10 -5.25
CA LEU A 117 23.08 13.02 -4.11
C LEU A 117 23.52 12.32 -2.82
N VAL A 118 22.98 11.13 -2.64
CA VAL A 118 23.17 10.25 -1.50
C VAL A 118 23.31 8.85 -2.08
N GLU A 119 24.17 8.03 -1.50
CA GLU A 119 24.28 6.62 -1.84
C GLU A 119 22.89 5.96 -1.84
N GLY A 120 22.59 5.17 -2.87
CA GLY A 120 21.28 4.55 -3.05
C GLY A 120 20.16 5.47 -3.53
N HIS A 121 20.42 6.75 -3.82
CA HIS A 121 19.40 7.67 -4.37
C HIS A 121 19.82 8.32 -5.70
N ASN A 122 19.46 7.64 -6.78
CA ASN A 122 19.61 8.14 -8.15
C ASN A 122 18.30 8.78 -8.66
N PRO A 123 18.28 10.08 -8.99
CA PRO A 123 17.09 10.75 -9.51
C PRO A 123 16.51 10.11 -10.78
N ARG A 124 17.36 9.51 -11.62
CA ARG A 124 16.94 8.84 -12.86
C ARG A 124 16.19 7.55 -12.58
N GLU A 125 16.67 6.76 -11.63
CA GLU A 125 15.97 5.54 -11.18
C GLU A 125 14.65 5.91 -10.48
N ALA A 126 14.65 6.96 -9.67
CA ALA A 126 13.43 7.47 -9.04
C ALA A 126 12.38 7.89 -10.10
N TYR A 127 12.79 8.42 -11.26
CA TYR A 127 11.89 8.73 -12.37
C TYR A 127 11.24 7.47 -12.97
N GLU A 128 12.03 6.41 -13.16
CA GLU A 128 11.53 5.13 -13.69
C GLU A 128 10.51 4.48 -12.74
N VAL A 129 10.79 4.51 -11.44
CA VAL A 129 9.85 4.04 -10.41
C VAL A 129 8.59 4.93 -10.38
N TRP A 130 8.75 6.25 -10.43
CA TRP A 130 7.63 7.18 -10.46
C TRP A 130 6.67 6.90 -11.62
N LYS A 131 7.18 6.67 -12.84
CA LYS A 131 6.33 6.34 -14.01
C LYS A 131 5.46 5.11 -13.77
N LYS A 132 6.02 4.06 -13.18
CA LYS A 132 5.29 2.83 -12.84
C LYS A 132 4.18 3.10 -11.81
N LEU A 133 4.51 3.83 -10.74
CA LEU A 133 3.54 4.19 -9.70
C LEU A 133 2.43 5.10 -10.22
N LYS A 134 2.77 6.04 -11.11
CA LYS A 134 1.81 6.93 -11.76
C LYS A 134 0.83 6.14 -12.62
N ALA A 135 1.30 5.19 -13.42
CA ALA A 135 0.43 4.33 -14.23
C ALA A 135 -0.56 3.52 -13.36
N ILE A 136 -0.10 3.03 -12.20
CA ILE A 136 -0.98 2.36 -11.22
C ILE A 136 -2.03 3.33 -10.65
N ASP A 137 -1.63 4.55 -10.31
CA ASP A 137 -2.56 5.57 -9.80
C ASP A 137 -3.67 5.92 -10.80
N GLU A 138 -3.33 5.96 -12.09
CA GLU A 138 -4.23 6.26 -13.19
C GLU A 138 -5.16 5.10 -13.57
N THR A 139 -4.98 3.90 -13.00
CA THR A 139 -5.86 2.75 -13.25
C THR A 139 -7.24 3.01 -12.63
N VAL A 140 -8.28 3.18 -13.46
CA VAL A 140 -9.63 3.59 -13.00
C VAL A 140 -10.33 2.49 -12.19
N ASP A 141 -10.26 1.24 -12.65
CA ASP A 141 -11.04 0.13 -12.09
C ASP A 141 -10.36 -0.61 -10.93
N ALA A 142 -9.24 -0.08 -10.41
CA ALA A 142 -8.52 -0.67 -9.28
C ALA A 142 -8.85 0.05 -7.97
N SER A 143 -9.17 -0.71 -6.93
CA SER A 143 -9.38 -0.15 -5.59
C SER A 143 -8.09 0.38 -4.98
N GLY A 144 -8.21 1.21 -3.94
CA GLY A 144 -7.06 1.70 -3.18
C GLY A 144 -6.20 0.57 -2.60
N PHE A 145 -6.83 -0.54 -2.19
CA PHE A 145 -6.14 -1.74 -1.71
C PHE A 145 -5.25 -2.34 -2.81
N VAL A 146 -5.81 -2.61 -4.00
CA VAL A 146 -5.04 -3.18 -5.13
C VAL A 146 -3.96 -2.22 -5.61
N LYS A 147 -4.26 -0.92 -5.71
CA LYS A 147 -3.25 0.09 -6.08
C LYS A 147 -2.08 0.09 -5.10
N ASN A 148 -2.33 0.05 -3.80
CA ASN A 148 -1.25 0.00 -2.79
C ASN A 148 -0.43 -1.28 -2.91
N ALA A 149 -1.09 -2.44 -3.07
CA ALA A 149 -0.43 -3.73 -3.26
C ALA A 149 0.47 -3.77 -4.51
N LEU A 150 -0.01 -3.25 -5.63
CA LEU A 150 0.79 -3.12 -6.86
C LEU A 150 1.98 -2.18 -6.68
N LYS A 151 1.81 -1.06 -5.97
CA LYS A 151 2.91 -0.13 -5.68
C LYS A 151 3.96 -0.75 -4.77
N ASN A 152 3.55 -1.47 -3.73
CA ASN A 152 4.46 -2.21 -2.84
C ASN A 152 5.35 -3.16 -3.64
N ARG A 153 4.76 -3.89 -4.61
CA ARG A 153 5.51 -4.77 -5.50
C ARG A 153 6.54 -4.02 -6.34
N VAL A 154 6.19 -2.85 -6.89
CA VAL A 154 7.13 -2.04 -7.68
C VAL A 154 8.32 -1.56 -6.84
N VAL A 155 8.09 -1.22 -5.57
CA VAL A 155 9.16 -0.77 -4.67
C VAL A 155 9.84 -1.91 -3.90
N GLY A 156 9.48 -3.17 -4.19
CA GLY A 156 10.10 -4.36 -3.57
C GLY A 156 9.75 -4.56 -2.09
N ARG A 157 8.62 -4.01 -1.62
CA ARG A 157 8.15 -4.20 -0.24
C ARG A 157 7.38 -5.51 -0.14
N ASN A 158 7.91 -6.46 0.62
CA ASN A 158 7.26 -7.72 0.93
C ASN A 158 6.46 -7.65 2.23
N GLY A 159 5.35 -8.38 2.27
CA GLY A 159 4.54 -8.59 3.45
C GLY A 159 5.09 -9.71 4.31
N VAL A 160 4.55 -9.83 5.52
CA VAL A 160 4.93 -10.85 6.49
C VAL A 160 3.88 -11.94 6.52
N ILE A 161 4.31 -13.20 6.44
CA ILE A 161 3.45 -14.36 6.65
C ILE A 161 3.66 -14.86 8.08
N ASN A 162 2.57 -14.95 8.83
CA ASN A 162 2.57 -15.51 10.18
C ASN A 162 1.34 -16.39 10.38
N LYS A 163 1.29 -17.11 11.50
CA LYS A 163 0.16 -17.97 11.82
C LYS A 163 -0.09 -17.99 13.32
N GLU A 164 -1.36 -18.05 13.70
CA GLU A 164 -1.74 -18.30 15.09
C GLU A 164 -1.20 -19.65 15.58
N SER A 165 -0.92 -19.74 16.88
CA SER A 165 -0.50 -21.00 17.49
C SER A 165 -1.58 -22.08 17.29
N GLY A 166 -1.22 -23.19 16.65
CA GLY A 166 -2.14 -24.27 16.31
C GLY A 166 -2.87 -24.12 14.97
N ALA A 167 -2.57 -23.09 14.17
CA ALA A 167 -3.01 -23.01 12.78
C ALA A 167 -2.16 -23.92 11.87
N HIS A 168 -2.84 -24.64 10.98
CA HIS A 168 -2.25 -25.63 10.06
C HIS A 168 -2.70 -25.36 8.62
N PRO A 169 -2.24 -24.27 7.98
CA PRO A 169 -2.58 -23.98 6.59
C PRO A 169 -2.05 -25.06 5.67
N TRP A 170 -2.80 -25.36 4.61
CA TRP A 170 -2.44 -26.33 3.59
C TRP A 170 -1.27 -25.81 2.75
N LYS A 171 -0.51 -26.73 2.12
CA LYS A 171 0.64 -26.34 1.29
C LYS A 171 0.28 -25.35 0.18
N LYS A 172 -0.91 -25.49 -0.41
CA LYS A 172 -1.42 -24.59 -1.45
C LYS A 172 -1.80 -23.21 -0.90
N GLU A 173 -2.37 -23.15 0.31
CA GLU A 173 -2.69 -21.89 0.99
C GLU A 173 -1.42 -21.12 1.34
N PHE A 174 -0.40 -21.82 1.82
CA PHE A 174 0.90 -21.21 2.11
C PHE A 174 1.57 -20.66 0.84
N LYS A 175 1.56 -21.41 -0.28
CA LYS A 175 2.05 -20.92 -1.58
C LYS A 175 1.28 -19.69 -2.07
N THR A 176 -0.03 -19.66 -1.86
CA THR A 176 -0.85 -18.48 -2.17
C THR A 176 -0.47 -17.30 -1.29
N ALA A 177 -0.22 -17.52 0.01
CA ALA A 177 0.27 -16.47 0.91
C ALA A 177 1.65 -15.94 0.50
N GLU A 178 2.55 -16.78 -0.01
CA GLU A 178 3.83 -16.34 -0.58
C GLU A 178 3.60 -15.36 -1.73
N LEU A 179 2.72 -15.69 -2.69
CA LEU A 179 2.36 -14.78 -3.79
C LEU A 179 1.75 -13.47 -3.28
N VAL A 180 0.85 -13.53 -2.31
CA VAL A 180 0.23 -12.35 -1.70
C VAL A 180 1.27 -11.46 -1.02
N SER A 181 2.21 -12.07 -0.29
CA SER A 181 3.27 -11.34 0.42
C SER A 181 4.19 -10.58 -0.53
N MET A 182 4.38 -11.03 -1.77
CA MET A 182 5.14 -10.30 -2.79
C MET A 182 4.51 -8.96 -3.19
N PHE A 183 3.25 -8.73 -2.83
CA PHE A 183 2.56 -7.44 -2.99
C PHE A 183 2.59 -6.59 -1.71
N GLY A 184 3.42 -6.94 -0.73
CA GLY A 184 3.54 -6.18 0.51
C GLY A 184 2.40 -6.39 1.50
N ILE A 185 1.51 -7.36 1.26
CA ILE A 185 0.34 -7.66 2.08
C ILE A 185 0.74 -8.66 3.17
N ASN A 186 0.42 -8.36 4.43
CA ASN A 186 0.66 -9.30 5.53
C ASN A 186 -0.39 -10.40 5.55
N VAL A 187 0.00 -11.64 5.85
CA VAL A 187 -0.88 -12.81 5.84
C VAL A 187 -0.82 -13.58 7.17
N PRO A 188 -1.58 -13.15 8.20
CA PRO A 188 -1.82 -13.92 9.42
C PRO A 188 -2.85 -15.03 9.21
N PHE A 189 -2.40 -16.28 9.21
CA PHE A 189 -3.29 -17.44 9.23
C PHE A 189 -3.96 -17.63 10.59
N LEU A 190 -5.26 -17.93 10.56
CA LEU A 190 -6.07 -18.11 11.75
C LEU A 190 -6.16 -19.58 12.16
N LYS A 191 -6.29 -19.80 13.47
CA LYS A 191 -6.63 -21.12 14.00
C LYS A 191 -8.13 -21.34 13.87
N GLU A 192 -8.51 -22.49 13.33
CA GLU A 192 -9.91 -22.92 13.32
C GLU A 192 -10.47 -23.07 14.74
N LYS A 193 -11.66 -22.51 14.98
CA LYS A 193 -12.34 -22.51 16.28
C LYS A 193 -13.72 -23.17 16.18
N PRO A 194 -13.82 -24.51 16.30
CA PRO A 194 -15.11 -25.20 16.36
C PRO A 194 -15.96 -24.68 17.52
N PRO A 195 -17.31 -24.60 17.38
CA PRO A 195 -18.11 -25.06 16.24
C PRO A 195 -18.26 -24.02 15.10
N SER A 196 -17.73 -22.81 15.26
CA SER A 196 -17.85 -21.75 14.27
C SER A 196 -16.83 -21.88 13.14
N LYS A 197 -17.27 -21.73 11.89
CA LYS A 197 -16.33 -21.62 10.76
C LYS A 197 -15.53 -20.33 10.90
N THR A 198 -14.21 -20.45 10.85
CA THR A 198 -13.27 -19.32 10.91
C THR A 198 -12.68 -19.13 9.51
N PRO A 199 -12.59 -17.90 8.98
CA PRO A 199 -11.87 -17.63 7.73
C PRO A 199 -10.41 -18.05 7.84
N ASP A 200 -9.77 -18.31 6.69
CA ASP A 200 -8.43 -18.90 6.66
C ASP A 200 -7.33 -17.93 7.15
N ALA A 201 -7.40 -16.66 6.74
CA ALA A 201 -6.37 -15.68 7.07
C ALA A 201 -6.89 -14.24 7.08
N TYR A 202 -6.13 -13.36 7.74
CA TYR A 202 -6.16 -11.94 7.46
C TYR A 202 -5.29 -11.63 6.22
N LEU A 203 -5.72 -10.64 5.44
CA LEU A 203 -4.88 -9.91 4.50
C LEU A 203 -4.79 -8.47 5.01
N ASP A 204 -3.63 -8.11 5.54
CA ASP A 204 -3.45 -6.97 6.43
C ASP A 204 -4.48 -6.99 7.59
N ASP A 205 -5.53 -6.17 7.52
CA ASP A 205 -6.55 -6.02 8.58
C ASP A 205 -7.91 -6.65 8.21
N GLU A 206 -8.03 -7.29 7.04
CA GLU A 206 -9.29 -7.80 6.50
C GLU A 206 -9.32 -9.34 6.46
N LEU A 207 -10.41 -9.96 6.88
CA LEU A 207 -10.58 -11.43 6.88
C LEU A 207 -10.88 -11.95 5.48
N PHE A 208 -10.19 -13.02 5.05
CA PHE A 208 -10.38 -13.69 3.77
C PHE A 208 -10.51 -15.20 3.93
N GLU A 209 -11.39 -15.80 3.13
CA GLU A 209 -11.42 -17.24 2.84
C GLU A 209 -10.63 -17.51 1.56
N PHE A 210 -9.75 -18.52 1.55
CA PHE A 210 -8.89 -18.87 0.42
C PHE A 210 -9.54 -19.99 -0.40
N LYS A 211 -9.60 -19.78 -1.72
CA LYS A 211 -10.09 -20.77 -2.70
C LYS A 211 -9.06 -20.99 -3.79
N ILE A 212 -8.47 -22.18 -3.72
CA ILE A 212 -7.35 -22.57 -4.56
C ILE A 212 -7.78 -23.84 -5.31
N PRO A 213 -8.51 -23.69 -6.44
CA PRO A 213 -8.97 -24.83 -7.23
C PRO A 213 -7.79 -25.62 -7.78
N GLU A 214 -7.95 -26.94 -7.86
CA GLU A 214 -6.95 -27.86 -8.43
C GLU A 214 -7.27 -28.20 -9.91
N GLY A 215 -8.53 -28.08 -10.31
CA GLY A 215 -8.97 -28.21 -11.71
C GLY A 215 -9.57 -26.91 -12.23
N PHE A 216 -9.58 -26.74 -13.56
CA PHE A 216 -10.16 -25.58 -14.23
C PHE A 216 -11.10 -26.00 -15.36
N ASN A 217 -12.32 -25.46 -15.32
CA ASN A 217 -13.41 -25.63 -16.28
C ASN A 217 -14.41 -24.48 -16.13
N GLU A 218 -15.42 -24.42 -17.00
CA GLU A 218 -16.45 -23.37 -17.03
C GLU A 218 -17.20 -23.15 -15.69
N LYS A 219 -17.29 -24.18 -14.83
CA LYS A 219 -18.01 -24.12 -13.54
C LYS A 219 -17.10 -23.82 -12.35
N THR A 220 -15.79 -23.68 -12.58
CA THR A 220 -14.79 -23.64 -11.50
C THR A 220 -15.02 -22.47 -10.56
N VAL A 221 -15.19 -21.26 -11.09
CA VAL A 221 -15.44 -20.05 -10.29
C VAL A 221 -16.72 -20.19 -9.48
N LYS A 222 -17.84 -20.55 -10.13
CA LYS A 222 -19.13 -20.79 -9.46
C LYS A 222 -19.03 -21.80 -8.31
N ASN A 223 -18.34 -22.91 -8.54
CA ASN A 223 -18.16 -23.94 -7.52
C ASN A 223 -17.36 -23.44 -6.31
N GLN A 224 -16.34 -22.60 -6.54
CA GLN A 224 -15.59 -21.98 -5.43
C GLN A 224 -16.48 -21.04 -4.60
N LEU A 225 -17.30 -20.21 -5.25
CA LEU A 225 -18.23 -19.33 -4.54
C LEU A 225 -19.26 -20.12 -3.74
N LYS A 226 -19.87 -21.16 -4.32
CA LYS A 226 -20.82 -22.03 -3.62
C LYS A 226 -20.24 -22.66 -2.34
N ASN A 227 -18.97 -23.06 -2.39
CA ASN A 227 -18.27 -23.68 -1.25
C ASN A 227 -17.77 -22.65 -0.21
N SER A 228 -17.95 -21.36 -0.47
CA SER A 228 -17.54 -20.26 0.42
C SER A 228 -18.71 -19.73 1.25
N ALA A 229 -19.94 -20.12 0.92
CA ALA A 229 -21.11 -19.57 1.59
C ALA A 229 -21.11 -19.92 3.09
N GLY A 230 -21.37 -18.91 3.93
CA GLY A 230 -21.43 -19.05 5.38
C GLY A 230 -20.08 -19.31 6.08
N LYS A 231 -18.96 -18.84 5.50
CA LYS A 231 -17.60 -18.95 6.07
C LYS A 231 -17.20 -17.83 7.04
N GLY A 232 -18.11 -16.90 7.35
CA GLY A 232 -17.89 -15.84 8.35
C GLY A 232 -17.20 -14.58 7.80
N THR A 233 -16.85 -14.55 6.52
CA THR A 233 -16.43 -13.35 5.79
C THR A 233 -17.05 -13.34 4.39
N GLY A 234 -17.33 -12.15 3.86
CA GLY A 234 -17.73 -11.96 2.47
C GLY A 234 -16.56 -11.73 1.50
N ASN A 235 -15.33 -11.73 2.00
CA ASN A 235 -14.13 -11.58 1.18
C ASN A 235 -13.56 -12.94 0.80
N LEU A 236 -13.43 -13.17 -0.49
CA LEU A 236 -12.88 -14.38 -1.07
C LEU A 236 -11.54 -14.08 -1.73
N LEU A 237 -10.51 -14.88 -1.45
CA LEU A 237 -9.29 -14.90 -2.23
C LEU A 237 -9.33 -16.10 -3.18
N ILE A 238 -9.18 -15.87 -4.48
CA ILE A 238 -9.05 -16.93 -5.48
C ILE A 238 -7.62 -16.95 -6.02
N SER A 239 -7.02 -18.13 -6.11
CA SER A 239 -5.67 -18.29 -6.69
C SER A 239 -5.58 -19.54 -7.55
N ASN A 240 -4.97 -19.40 -8.74
CA ASN A 240 -4.74 -20.49 -9.69
C ASN A 240 -3.44 -21.28 -9.42
N VAL A 241 -2.79 -21.09 -8.25
CA VAL A 241 -1.49 -21.71 -7.94
C VAL A 241 -1.50 -23.26 -7.96
N ALA A 242 -2.67 -23.88 -7.83
CA ALA A 242 -2.82 -25.33 -7.82
C ALA A 242 -3.50 -25.91 -9.06
N CYS A 243 -3.89 -25.08 -10.04
CA CYS A 243 -4.47 -25.55 -11.30
C CYS A 243 -3.63 -25.12 -12.51
N ASP A 244 -3.86 -25.78 -13.64
CA ASP A 244 -3.08 -25.52 -14.86
C ASP A 244 -3.42 -24.19 -15.54
N ALA A 245 -4.59 -23.62 -15.28
CA ALA A 245 -5.03 -22.34 -15.85
C ALA A 245 -4.00 -21.21 -15.64
N SER A 246 -3.78 -20.42 -16.69
CA SER A 246 -3.06 -19.16 -16.64
C SER A 246 -3.83 -18.11 -15.83
N ASP A 247 -3.14 -17.01 -15.49
CA ASP A 247 -3.76 -15.89 -14.80
C ASP A 247 -4.86 -15.27 -15.65
N ILE A 248 -4.63 -15.16 -16.96
CA ILE A 248 -5.57 -14.58 -17.93
C ILE A 248 -6.83 -15.44 -18.02
N GLU A 249 -6.70 -16.76 -18.12
CA GLU A 249 -7.85 -17.67 -18.19
C GLU A 249 -8.71 -17.58 -16.91
N MET A 250 -8.09 -17.53 -15.74
CA MET A 250 -8.83 -17.40 -14.48
C MET A 250 -9.48 -16.01 -14.34
N ILE A 251 -8.80 -14.94 -14.76
CA ILE A 251 -9.35 -13.59 -14.79
C ILE A 251 -10.58 -13.53 -15.69
N ASN A 252 -10.49 -14.08 -16.90
CA ASN A 252 -11.60 -14.10 -17.85
C ASN A 252 -12.78 -14.89 -17.29
N ALA A 253 -12.54 -16.06 -16.66
CA ALA A 253 -13.60 -16.84 -16.04
C ALA A 253 -14.30 -16.09 -14.89
N ILE A 254 -13.55 -15.32 -14.08
CA ILE A 254 -14.13 -14.48 -13.03
C ILE A 254 -14.93 -13.31 -13.64
N ASP A 255 -14.40 -12.65 -14.67
CA ASP A 255 -15.09 -11.57 -15.39
C ASP A 255 -16.40 -12.05 -16.02
N GLU A 256 -16.38 -13.19 -16.71
CA GLU A 256 -17.55 -13.81 -17.31
C GLU A 256 -18.59 -14.14 -16.25
N PHE A 257 -18.18 -14.76 -15.15
CA PHE A 257 -19.08 -15.09 -14.04
C PHE A 257 -19.75 -13.84 -13.44
N ILE A 258 -18.99 -12.74 -13.24
CA ILE A 258 -19.52 -11.51 -12.64
C ILE A 258 -20.49 -10.79 -13.58
N LYS A 259 -20.25 -10.83 -14.89
CA LYS A 259 -21.10 -10.18 -15.90
C LYS A 259 -22.34 -11.00 -16.27
N ASP A 260 -22.37 -12.27 -15.89
CA ASP A 260 -23.47 -13.17 -16.23
C ASP A 260 -24.73 -12.85 -15.40
N GLU A 261 -25.74 -12.28 -16.08
CA GLU A 261 -27.00 -11.88 -15.48
C GLU A 261 -27.74 -13.04 -14.79
N ARG A 262 -27.47 -14.29 -15.19
CA ARG A 262 -28.08 -15.49 -14.58
C ARG A 262 -27.68 -15.67 -13.12
N TYR A 263 -26.55 -15.11 -12.69
CA TYR A 263 -26.05 -15.21 -11.31
C TYR A 263 -26.26 -13.93 -10.49
N VAL A 264 -26.94 -12.94 -11.05
CA VAL A 264 -27.38 -11.75 -10.31
C VAL A 264 -28.34 -12.20 -9.20
N GLY A 265 -28.02 -11.87 -7.95
CA GLY A 265 -28.80 -12.30 -6.79
C GLY A 265 -28.38 -13.63 -6.15
N GLU A 266 -27.45 -14.40 -6.76
CA GLU A 266 -26.83 -15.56 -6.11
C GLU A 266 -25.61 -15.15 -5.26
N PHE A 267 -25.22 -15.95 -4.26
CA PHE A 267 -24.01 -15.76 -3.42
C PHE A 267 -23.85 -14.34 -2.85
N LEU A 268 -24.95 -13.74 -2.38
CA LEU A 268 -25.00 -12.37 -1.84
C LEU A 268 -24.14 -12.15 -0.60
N ASP A 269 -23.74 -13.23 0.07
CA ASP A 269 -22.82 -13.20 1.20
C ASP A 269 -21.37 -12.94 0.77
N ILE A 270 -21.04 -13.12 -0.51
CA ILE A 270 -19.72 -12.83 -1.08
C ILE A 270 -19.75 -11.43 -1.70
N THR A 271 -19.14 -10.48 -1.01
CA THR A 271 -19.13 -9.06 -1.38
C THR A 271 -17.87 -8.67 -2.17
N ARG A 272 -16.80 -9.46 -2.06
CA ARG A 272 -15.50 -9.14 -2.65
C ARG A 272 -14.74 -10.38 -3.06
N ILE A 273 -14.14 -10.34 -4.25
CA ILE A 273 -13.22 -11.37 -4.74
C ILE A 273 -11.88 -10.70 -5.02
N LEU A 274 -10.81 -11.20 -4.40
CA LEU A 274 -9.43 -10.85 -4.71
C LEU A 274 -8.80 -12.03 -5.46
N PHE A 275 -8.44 -11.83 -6.71
CA PHE A 275 -7.68 -12.79 -7.48
C PHE A 275 -6.17 -12.53 -7.37
N VAL A 276 -5.41 -13.57 -7.03
CA VAL A 276 -3.94 -13.56 -7.01
C VAL A 276 -3.44 -14.69 -7.90
N GLY A 277 -2.74 -14.32 -8.96
CA GLY A 277 -2.30 -15.25 -9.99
C GLY A 277 -0.87 -15.76 -9.79
N LYS A 278 -0.61 -17.01 -10.16
CA LYS A 278 0.72 -17.66 -10.13
C LYS A 278 1.74 -16.97 -11.04
N GLN A 279 1.28 -16.24 -12.07
CA GLN A 279 2.13 -15.45 -12.96
C GLN A 279 2.31 -14.01 -12.46
N GLY A 280 1.79 -13.69 -11.27
CA GLY A 280 1.97 -12.41 -10.60
C GLY A 280 0.87 -11.40 -10.90
N SER A 281 -0.31 -11.83 -11.32
CA SER A 281 -1.45 -10.92 -11.47
C SER A 281 -2.14 -10.67 -10.12
N LEU A 282 -2.69 -9.46 -9.93
CA LEU A 282 -3.53 -9.12 -8.78
C LEU A 282 -4.73 -8.31 -9.27
N ARG A 283 -5.95 -8.76 -8.97
CA ARG A 283 -7.17 -8.06 -9.37
C ARG A 283 -8.24 -8.20 -8.30
N GLU A 284 -9.03 -7.16 -8.13
CA GLU A 284 -10.17 -7.17 -7.22
C GLU A 284 -11.46 -6.99 -8.00
N TYR A 285 -12.50 -7.64 -7.49
CA TYR A 285 -13.85 -7.56 -7.98
C TYR A 285 -14.79 -7.30 -6.81
N LYS A 286 -15.72 -6.37 -7.01
CA LYS A 286 -16.85 -6.14 -6.11
C LYS A 286 -18.06 -6.88 -6.64
N ARG A 287 -18.88 -7.44 -5.75
CA ARG A 287 -20.21 -7.96 -6.06
C ARG A 287 -21.28 -7.15 -5.37
#